data_AF-A0A957BTM6-F1
#
_entry.id   AF-A0A957BTM6-F1
#
_cell.length_a   1.000
_cell.length_b   1.000
_cell.length_c   1.000
_cell.angle_alpha   90.00
_cell.angle_beta   90.00
_cell.angle_gamma   90.00
#
_symmetry.space_group_name_H-M   'P 1'
#
loop_
_entity.id
_entity.type
_entity.pdbx_description
1 polymer ?
#
loop_
_entity_poly.entity_id
_entity_poly.type
_entity_poly.pdbx_seq_one_letter_code
_entity_poly.pdbx_strand_id
1 'polypeptide(L)'
;MNQLSHKSVIILEMIARGHTYDDILRLHPQYTTMDIAIAAREILDHAHDQGVTMRKQPERFAEMRQSYPRAYVGWTDAEERELLDLYDSHTPVKDIALKLARRPSAVAQRLRKLRRNLDVGE
;
A
#
# COMPACT_ATOMS: atom_id res chain seq x y z
N MET A 1 -3.91 28.54 13.65
CA MET A 1 -3.69 27.45 14.62
C MET A 1 -4.40 26.22 14.04
N ASN A 2 -3.71 25.43 13.23
CA ASN A 2 -4.26 24.15 12.76
C ASN A 2 -4.16 23.14 13.90
N GLN A 3 -5.27 22.94 14.60
CA GLN A 3 -5.36 22.01 15.72
C GLN A 3 -5.69 20.61 15.19
N LEU A 4 -5.01 19.59 15.70
CA LEU A 4 -5.34 18.19 15.44
C LEU A 4 -6.76 17.89 15.93
N SER A 5 -7.60 17.32 15.07
CA SER A 5 -8.93 16.91 15.49
C SER A 5 -8.83 15.72 16.47
N HIS A 6 -9.82 15.58 17.35
CA HIS A 6 -9.88 14.44 18.28
C HIS A 6 -9.86 13.09 17.53
N LYS A 7 -10.52 13.03 16.38
CA LYS A 7 -10.52 11.88 15.48
C LYS A 7 -9.11 11.55 14.98
N SER A 8 -8.37 12.56 14.53
CA SER A 8 -7.00 12.40 14.05
C SER A 8 -6.05 11.92 15.14
N VAL A 9 -6.19 12.43 16.37
CA VAL A 9 -5.38 11.98 17.51
C VAL A 9 -5.59 10.49 17.76
N ILE A 10 -6.85 10.02 17.81
CA ILE A 10 -7.15 8.60 18.04
C ILE A 10 -6.55 7.73 16.91
N ILE A 11 -6.68 8.15 15.66
CA ILE A 11 -6.13 7.41 14.51
C ILE A 11 -4.61 7.31 14.60
N LEU A 12 -3.93 8.42 14.87
CA LEU A 12 -2.47 8.45 15.00
C LEU A 12 -1.99 7.62 16.19
N GLU A 13 -2.74 7.58 17.28
CA GLU A 13 -2.43 6.76 18.45
C GLU A 13 -2.53 5.26 18.13
N MET A 14 -3.54 4.83 17.35
CA MET A 14 -3.63 3.45 16.87
C MET A 14 -2.44 3.08 15.98
N ILE A 15 -2.03 3.97 15.08
CA ILE A 15 -0.84 3.76 14.24
C ILE A 15 0.42 3.64 15.11
N ALA A 16 0.58 4.50 16.11
CA ALA A 16 1.71 4.46 17.03
C ALA A 16 1.78 3.16 17.85
N ARG A 17 0.63 2.54 18.15
CA ARG A 17 0.52 1.22 18.78
C ARG A 17 0.78 0.04 17.83
N GLY A 18 1.03 0.30 16.54
CA GLY A 18 1.35 -0.71 15.54
C GLY A 18 0.15 -1.27 14.78
N HIS A 19 -1.04 -0.68 14.91
CA HIS A 19 -2.18 -1.09 14.11
C HIS A 19 -1.95 -0.76 12.63
N THR A 20 -2.19 -1.73 11.76
CA THR A 20 -2.17 -1.50 10.31
C THR A 20 -3.43 -0.76 9.87
N TYR A 21 -3.44 -0.23 8.65
CA TYR A 21 -4.63 0.44 8.12
C TYR A 21 -5.81 -0.54 8.03
N ASP A 22 -5.57 -1.79 7.63
CA ASP A 22 -6.58 -2.83 7.60
C ASP A 22 -7.13 -3.12 9.00
N ASP A 23 -6.28 -3.12 10.03
CA ASP A 23 -6.73 -3.30 11.41
C ASP A 23 -7.62 -2.15 11.88
N ILE A 24 -7.24 -0.90 11.58
CA ILE A 24 -8.00 0.29 11.96
C ILE A 24 -9.38 0.27 11.31
N LEU A 25 -9.47 -0.01 10.01
CA LEU A 25 -10.74 -0.05 9.28
C LEU A 25 -11.64 -1.22 9.72
N ARG A 26 -11.03 -2.35 10.10
CA ARG A 26 -11.76 -3.53 10.60
C ARG A 26 -12.29 -3.33 12.02
N LEU A 27 -11.48 -2.79 12.92
CA LEU A 27 -11.84 -2.60 14.33
C LEU A 27 -12.73 -1.37 14.53
N HIS A 28 -12.63 -0.39 13.64
CA HIS A 28 -13.40 0.86 13.68
C HIS A 28 -14.03 1.16 12.32
N PRO A 29 -15.16 0.51 11.98
CA PRO A 29 -15.84 0.68 10.68
C PRO A 29 -16.33 2.10 10.41
N GLN A 30 -16.41 2.95 11.43
CA GLN A 30 -16.72 4.38 11.30
C GLN A 30 -15.58 5.21 10.70
N TYR A 31 -14.38 4.63 10.62
CA TYR A 31 -13.24 5.27 9.98
C TYR A 31 -13.09 4.77 8.56
N THR A 32 -12.68 5.69 7.70
CA THR A 32 -12.38 5.45 6.30
C THR A 32 -10.90 5.65 6.04
N THR A 33 -10.41 5.16 4.90
CA THR A 33 -9.06 5.47 4.43
C THR A 33 -8.83 6.98 4.32
N MET A 34 -9.89 7.74 3.98
CA MET A 34 -9.84 9.20 3.93
C MET A 34 -9.55 9.81 5.30
N ASP A 35 -10.12 9.26 6.37
CA ASP A 35 -9.86 9.75 7.73
C ASP A 35 -8.42 9.54 8.18
N ILE A 36 -7.82 8.41 7.80
CA ILE A 36 -6.40 8.15 8.03
C ILE A 36 -5.53 9.16 7.27
N ALA A 37 -5.90 9.48 6.03
CA ALA A 37 -5.20 10.49 5.24
C ALA A 37 -5.34 11.90 5.82
N ILE A 38 -6.54 12.27 6.30
CA ILE A 38 -6.79 13.55 6.97
C ILE A 38 -5.97 13.64 8.26
N ALA A 39 -5.93 12.59 9.08
CA ALA A 39 -5.12 12.56 10.29
C ALA A 39 -3.63 12.78 9.99
N ALA A 40 -3.12 12.13 8.94
CA ALA A 40 -1.74 12.34 8.47
C ALA A 40 -1.51 13.75 7.92
N ARG A 41 -2.49 14.37 7.26
CA ARG A 41 -2.38 15.75 6.78
C ARG A 41 -2.32 16.73 7.96
N GLU A 42 -3.25 16.61 8.90
CA GLU A 42 -3.35 17.52 10.04
C GLU A 42 -2.06 17.53 10.88
N ILE A 43 -1.42 16.37 11.09
CA ILE A 43 -0.15 16.32 11.83
C ILE A 43 1.01 16.94 11.04
N LEU A 44 1.03 16.83 9.71
CA LEU A 44 2.04 17.47 8.88
C LEU A 44 1.88 18.99 8.86
N ASP A 45 0.64 19.48 8.78
CA ASP A 45 0.35 20.91 8.81
C ASP A 45 0.72 21.49 10.19
N HIS A 46 0.40 20.77 11.28
CA HIS A 46 0.82 21.14 12.63
C HIS A 46 2.35 21.14 12.79
N ALA A 47 3.04 20.14 12.24
CA ALA A 47 4.51 20.08 12.27
C ALA A 47 5.12 21.26 11.50
N HIS A 48 4.55 21.61 10.34
CA HIS A 48 4.98 22.77 9.55
C HIS A 48 4.81 24.08 10.30
N ASP A 49 3.66 24.29 10.96
CA ASP A 49 3.39 25.45 11.82
C ASP A 49 4.41 25.56 12.97
N GLN A 50 4.92 24.43 13.47
CA GLN A 50 5.97 24.37 14.50
C GLN A 50 7.40 24.51 13.95
N GLY A 51 7.57 24.85 12.66
CA GLY A 51 8.87 24.97 12.02
C GLY A 51 9.58 23.63 11.79
N VAL A 52 8.91 22.50 12.07
CA VAL A 52 9.41 21.17 11.76
C VAL A 52 9.16 20.91 10.28
N THR A 53 10.15 21.25 9.46
CA THR A 53 10.11 20.87 8.04
C THR A 53 10.44 19.39 7.91
N MET A 54 9.57 18.61 7.24
CA MET A 54 9.98 17.31 6.73
C MET A 54 11.21 17.56 5.85
N ARG A 55 12.34 16.90 6.17
CA ARG A 55 13.40 16.74 5.16
C ARG A 55 12.69 16.16 3.95
N LYS A 56 12.61 16.90 2.85
CA LYS A 56 12.21 16.32 1.56
C LYS A 56 13.01 15.02 1.48
N GLN A 57 12.34 13.87 1.40
CA GLN A 57 12.97 12.68 0.86
C GLN A 57 12.66 12.71 -0.64
N PRO A 58 13.45 13.42 -1.47
CA PRO A 58 13.18 13.47 -2.90
C PRO A 58 13.49 12.15 -3.61
N GLU A 59 14.20 11.21 -2.99
CA GLU A 59 14.79 10.09 -3.75
C GLU A 59 14.04 8.76 -3.63
N ARG A 60 13.48 8.44 -2.45
CA ARG A 60 12.98 7.07 -2.22
C ARG A 60 11.74 6.69 -3.04
N PHE A 61 10.85 7.63 -3.34
CA PHE A 61 9.61 7.37 -4.09
C PHE A 61 9.74 7.62 -5.60
N ALA A 62 10.67 8.47 -6.02
CA ALA A 62 10.88 8.79 -7.43
C ALA A 62 11.52 7.61 -8.19
N GLU A 63 12.53 6.97 -7.58
CA GLU A 63 13.19 5.78 -8.14
C GLU A 63 12.22 4.58 -8.26
N MET A 64 11.33 4.38 -7.28
CA MET A 64 10.36 3.28 -7.31
C MET A 64 9.30 3.42 -8.42
N ARG A 65 8.90 4.65 -8.79
CA ARG A 65 7.99 4.90 -9.91
C ARG A 65 8.68 4.73 -11.27
N GLN A 66 9.98 4.97 -11.36
CA GLN A 66 10.76 4.77 -12.58
C GLN A 66 10.93 3.29 -12.92
N SER A 67 11.16 2.43 -11.92
CA SER A 67 11.38 0.99 -12.17
C SER A 67 10.11 0.17 -12.35
N TYR A 68 8.96 0.61 -11.81
CA TYR A 68 7.70 -0.16 -11.84
C TYR A 68 6.49 0.76 -12.05
N PRO A 69 6.22 1.20 -13.30
CA PRO A 69 5.18 2.17 -13.60
C PRO A 69 3.77 1.71 -13.18
N ARG A 70 3.56 0.40 -13.00
CA ARG A 70 2.29 -0.17 -12.53
C ARG A 70 2.27 -0.54 -11.04
N ALA A 71 3.20 -0.07 -10.21
CA ALA A 71 3.27 -0.45 -8.79
C ALA A 71 2.03 -0.09 -7.93
N TYR A 72 1.08 0.69 -8.47
CA TYR A 72 -0.12 1.17 -7.79
C TYR A 72 -1.42 1.02 -8.61
N VAL A 73 -1.36 0.35 -9.77
CA VAL A 73 -2.55 0.06 -10.58
C VAL A 73 -3.20 -1.21 -10.05
N GLY A 74 -4.53 -1.36 -10.13
CA GLY A 74 -5.19 -2.64 -9.83
C GLY A 74 -4.64 -3.78 -10.70
N TRP A 75 -4.74 -5.02 -10.23
CA TRP A 75 -4.50 -6.18 -11.10
C TRP A 75 -5.72 -6.37 -12.00
N THR A 76 -5.50 -6.54 -13.29
CA THR A 76 -6.56 -6.89 -14.25
C THR A 76 -6.65 -8.39 -14.43
N ASP A 77 -7.82 -8.90 -14.83
CA ASP A 77 -8.03 -10.34 -15.10
C ASP A 77 -7.09 -10.87 -16.19
N ALA A 78 -6.68 -10.00 -17.13
CA ALA A 78 -5.69 -10.35 -18.15
C ALA A 78 -4.28 -10.51 -17.55
N GLU A 79 -3.85 -9.58 -16.69
CA GLU A 79 -2.56 -9.69 -15.98
C GLU A 79 -2.52 -10.86 -15.02
N GLU A 80 -3.65 -11.23 -14.40
CA GLU A 80 -3.72 -12.38 -13.50
C GLU A 80 -3.61 -13.70 -14.24
N ARG A 81 -4.22 -13.82 -15.42
CA ARG A 81 -4.02 -14.98 -16.30
C ARG A 81 -2.56 -15.08 -16.75
N GLU A 82 -2.00 -13.97 -17.24
CA GLU A 82 -0.59 -13.96 -17.66
C GLU A 82 0.36 -14.27 -16.50
N LEU A 83 0.05 -13.80 -15.28
CA LEU A 83 0.80 -14.14 -14.07
C LEU A 83 0.80 -15.64 -13.76
N LEU A 84 -0.37 -16.29 -13.86
CA LEU A 84 -0.49 -17.73 -13.61
C LEU A 84 0.24 -18.54 -14.68
N ASP A 85 0.06 -18.20 -15.96
CA ASP A 85 0.73 -18.87 -17.09
C ASP A 85 2.27 -18.78 -16.97
N LEU A 86 2.78 -17.61 -16.60
CA LEU A 86 4.22 -17.40 -16.38
C LEU A 86 4.75 -18.19 -15.17
N TYR A 87 3.94 -18.29 -14.12
CA TYR A 87 4.33 -19.05 -12.93
C TYR A 87 4.31 -20.56 -13.18
N ASP A 88 3.31 -21.06 -13.89
CA ASP A 88 3.17 -22.48 -14.21
C ASP A 88 4.22 -22.94 -15.24
N SER A 89 4.70 -22.03 -16.09
CA SER A 89 5.90 -22.23 -16.91
C SER A 89 7.24 -22.13 -16.13
N HIS A 90 7.19 -22.08 -14.79
CA HIS A 90 8.35 -22.03 -13.89
C HIS A 90 9.23 -20.78 -14.07
N THR A 91 8.66 -19.67 -14.59
CA THR A 91 9.39 -18.40 -14.71
C THR A 91 9.70 -17.84 -13.31
N PRO A 92 10.94 -17.42 -13.01
CA PRO A 92 11.28 -16.83 -11.73
C PRO A 92 10.47 -15.55 -11.45
N VAL A 93 10.02 -15.36 -10.20
CA VAL A 93 9.20 -14.21 -9.77
C VAL A 93 9.81 -12.86 -10.16
N LYS A 94 11.15 -12.75 -10.15
CA LYS A 94 11.85 -11.53 -10.56
C LYS A 94 11.66 -11.20 -12.04
N ASP A 95 11.62 -12.22 -12.90
CA ASP A 95 11.46 -12.05 -14.34
C ASP A 95 9.99 -11.80 -14.71
N ILE A 96 9.07 -12.46 -14.00
CA ILE A 96 7.64 -12.14 -14.08
C ILE A 96 7.38 -10.67 -13.72
N ALA A 97 8.01 -10.19 -12.65
CA ALA A 97 7.91 -8.81 -12.19
C ALA A 97 8.39 -7.80 -13.24
N LEU A 98 9.50 -8.09 -13.92
CA LEU A 98 9.97 -7.27 -15.04
C LEU A 98 8.97 -7.27 -16.20
N LYS A 99 8.47 -8.46 -16.60
CA LYS A 99 7.56 -8.61 -17.73
C LYS A 99 6.21 -7.90 -17.52
N LEU A 100 5.66 -7.99 -16.31
CA LEU A 100 4.41 -7.32 -15.95
C LEU A 100 4.60 -5.86 -15.52
N ALA A 101 5.85 -5.37 -15.49
CA ALA A 101 6.23 -4.06 -14.96
C ALA A 101 5.69 -3.81 -13.53
N ARG A 102 5.71 -4.86 -12.69
CA ARG A 102 5.24 -4.88 -11.30
C ARG A 102 6.39 -5.16 -10.35
N ARG A 103 6.25 -4.74 -9.09
CA ARG A 103 7.25 -5.03 -8.05
C ARG A 103 7.27 -6.55 -7.73
N PRO A 104 8.43 -7.18 -7.54
CA PRO A 104 8.52 -8.61 -7.19
C PRO A 104 7.70 -9.00 -5.96
N SER A 105 7.65 -8.14 -4.94
CA SER A 105 6.84 -8.36 -3.74
C SER A 105 5.33 -8.38 -4.04
N ALA A 106 4.86 -7.52 -4.97
CA ALA A 106 3.47 -7.49 -5.38
C ALA A 106 3.09 -8.73 -6.18
N VAL A 107 3.99 -9.23 -7.04
CA VAL A 107 3.83 -10.49 -7.77
C VAL A 107 3.72 -11.67 -6.80
N ALA A 108 4.66 -11.78 -5.85
CA ALA A 108 4.65 -12.85 -4.85
C ALA A 108 3.37 -12.84 -3.99
N GLN A 109 2.95 -11.65 -3.55
CA GLN A 109 1.72 -11.49 -2.77
C GLN A 109 0.48 -11.89 -3.59
N ARG A 110 0.42 -11.49 -4.87
CA ARG A 110 -0.71 -11.81 -5.75
C ARG A 110 -0.80 -13.31 -6.04
N LEU A 111 0.33 -13.97 -6.36
CA LEU A 111 0.38 -15.42 -6.55
C LEU A 111 -0.14 -16.17 -5.33
N ARG A 112 0.29 -15.78 -4.13
CA ARG A 112 -0.20 -16.38 -2.88
C ARG A 112 -1.71 -16.23 -2.71
N LYS A 113 -2.28 -15.09 -3.11
CA LYS A 113 -3.73 -14.84 -3.03
C LYS A 113 -4.50 -15.67 -4.07
N LEU A 114 -4.00 -15.75 -5.30
CA LEU A 114 -4.63 -16.51 -6.38
C LEU A 114 -4.62 -18.01 -6.10
N ARG A 115 -3.49 -18.57 -5.66
CA ARG A 115 -3.40 -20.00 -5.30
C ARG A 115 -4.31 -20.38 -4.14
N ARG A 116 -4.35 -19.55 -3.08
CA ARG A 116 -5.30 -19.75 -1.99
C ARG A 116 -6.76 -19.78 -2.46
N ASN A 117 -7.11 -18.99 -3.47
CA ASN A 117 -8.46 -18.97 -4.00
C ASN A 117 -8.76 -20.16 -4.92
N LEU A 118 -7.73 -20.76 -5.55
CA LEU A 118 -7.86 -21.98 -6.35
C LEU A 118 -8.05 -23.22 -5.46
N ASP A 119 -7.40 -23.28 -4.29
CA ASP A 119 -7.48 -24.41 -3.35
C ASP A 119 -8.81 -24.49 -2.56
N VAL A 120 -9.67 -23.46 -2.65
CA VAL A 120 -10.94 -23.35 -1.91
C VAL A 120 -12.16 -23.63 -2.82
N GLY A 121 -11.91 -24.04 -4.06
CA GLY A 121 -12.93 -24.41 -5.04
C GLY A 121 -12.93 -25.91 -5.37
N GLU A 122 -13.19 -26.76 -4.37
CA GLU A 122 -13.66 -28.14 -4.54
C GLU A 122 -14.88 -28.39 -3.63
#